data_AF-A0A7V8DE28-F1
#
_entry.id   AF-A0A7V8DE28-F1
#
_cell.length_a   1.000
_cell.length_b   1.000
_cell.length_c   1.000
_cell.angle_alpha   90.00
_cell.angle_beta   90.00
_cell.angle_gamma   90.00
#
_symmetry.space_group_name_H-M   'P 1'
#
loop_
_entity.id
_entity.type
_entity.pdbx_description
1 polymer ?
#
loop_
_entity_poly.entity_id
_entity_poly.type
_entity_poly.pdbx_seq_one_letter_code
_entity_poly.pdbx_strand_id
1 'polypeptide(L)'
;MLKLYRRLDSGPHPEEEVTRYLTETARFSFIPPLLGSLRLHTAPGAEKVLGVLQGFVANQGDGWRWTLAYLDRFLTDLAEQGGQKPSPDYHAAFLSRIRTLGRRIATMHQALAWPTADPAFRPEPLTDADVTG
;
A
#
# COMPACT_ATOMS: atom_id res chain seq x y z
N MET A 1 8.97 5.11 12.77
CA MET A 1 10.03 4.48 11.95
C MET A 1 10.64 5.54 11.06
N LEU A 2 11.96 5.74 11.12
CA LEU A 2 12.68 6.63 10.22
C LEU A 2 13.22 5.80 9.04
N LYS A 3 12.90 6.22 7.81
CA LYS A 3 13.41 5.62 6.57
C LYS A 3 14.24 6.66 5.83
N LEU A 4 15.51 6.35 5.61
CA LEU A 4 16.43 7.19 4.83
C LEU A 4 16.61 6.61 3.43
N TYR A 5 16.53 7.46 2.41
CA TYR A 5 16.68 7.07 1.02
C TYR A 5 18.16 7.03 0.64
N ARG A 6 18.58 5.94 0.00
CA ARG A 6 19.98 5.77 -0.45
C ARG A 6 20.24 6.39 -1.82
N ARG A 7 19.21 6.44 -2.67
CA ARG A 7 19.26 7.07 -3.99
C ARG A 7 18.39 8.31 -3.93
N LEU A 8 18.98 9.45 -4.29
CA LEU A 8 18.36 10.77 -4.14
C LEU A 8 18.15 11.39 -5.51
N ASP A 9 16.95 11.22 -6.03
CA ASP A 9 16.53 11.90 -7.25
C ASP A 9 16.17 13.37 -6.94
N SER A 10 16.12 14.21 -7.96
CA SER A 10 15.71 15.60 -7.82
C SER A 10 14.18 15.69 -7.88
N GLY A 11 13.59 16.57 -7.07
CA GLY A 11 12.15 16.75 -7.01
C GLY A 11 11.47 15.90 -5.94
N PRO A 12 10.13 15.84 -5.95
CA PRO A 12 9.35 15.13 -4.94
C PRO A 12 9.62 13.61 -5.02
N HIS A 13 9.64 12.95 -3.86
CA HIS A 13 9.83 11.51 -3.78
C HIS A 13 8.46 10.82 -3.70
N PRO A 14 8.11 9.86 -4.59
CA PRO A 14 6.76 9.30 -4.69
C PRO A 14 6.21 8.77 -3.36
N GLU A 15 7.03 8.06 -2.58
CA GLU A 15 6.61 7.57 -1.26
C GLU A 15 6.27 8.70 -0.30
N GLU A 16 7.02 9.79 -0.32
CA GLU A 16 6.76 10.93 0.56
C GLU A 16 5.50 11.67 0.13
N GLU A 17 5.36 11.91 -1.17
CA GLU A 17 4.22 12.61 -1.77
C GLU A 17 2.91 11.84 -1.54
N VAL A 18 2.88 10.55 -1.88
CA VAL A 18 1.69 9.69 -1.72
C VAL A 18 1.33 9.51 -0.24
N THR A 19 2.31 9.26 0.63
CA THR A 19 2.02 9.09 2.06
C THR A 19 1.53 10.39 2.69
N ARG A 20 2.08 11.55 2.28
CA ARG A 20 1.61 12.87 2.70
C ARG A 20 0.17 13.09 2.29
N TYR A 21 -0.15 12.90 1.01
CA TYR A 21 -1.52 13.07 0.50
C TYR A 21 -2.51 12.17 1.24
N LEU A 22 -2.20 10.88 1.38
CA LEU A 22 -3.06 9.93 2.08
C LEU A 22 -3.22 10.26 3.58
N THR A 23 -2.21 10.83 4.22
CA THR A 23 -2.25 11.18 5.65
C THR A 23 -2.98 12.51 5.89
N GLU A 24 -2.56 13.57 5.20
CA GLU A 24 -2.95 14.95 5.49
C GLU A 24 -4.24 15.36 4.75
N THR A 25 -4.38 14.94 3.49
CA THR A 25 -5.49 15.34 2.62
C THR A 25 -6.63 14.32 2.67
N ALA A 26 -6.36 13.08 2.25
CA ALA A 26 -7.39 12.06 2.13
C ALA A 26 -7.74 11.38 3.47
N ARG A 27 -6.91 11.58 4.50
CA ARG A 27 -7.09 11.06 5.88
C ARG A 27 -7.36 9.55 5.92
N PHE A 28 -6.64 8.79 5.11
CA PHE A 28 -6.78 7.35 4.99
C PHE A 28 -6.11 6.62 6.15
N SER A 29 -6.90 5.90 6.97
CA SER A 29 -6.42 5.31 8.23
C SER A 29 -5.67 3.97 8.12
N PHE A 30 -5.58 3.34 6.94
CA PHE A 30 -4.99 2.00 6.78
C PHE A 30 -3.56 2.01 6.25
N ILE A 31 -2.85 3.13 6.45
CA ILE A 31 -1.42 3.26 6.23
C ILE A 31 -0.75 3.75 7.53
N PRO A 32 0.54 3.48 7.72
CA PRO A 32 1.33 4.19 8.73
C PRO A 32 1.28 5.70 8.45
N PRO A 33 0.84 6.54 9.40
CA PRO A 33 0.72 7.98 9.16
C PRO A 33 2.10 8.60 8.95
N LEU A 34 2.20 9.53 7.99
CA LEU A 34 3.39 10.38 7.87
C LEU A 34 3.48 11.31 9.09
N LEU A 35 4.62 11.29 9.77
CA LEU A 35 4.91 12.16 10.91
C LEU A 35 5.89 13.29 10.55
N GLY A 36 6.62 13.15 9.45
CA GLY A 36 7.52 14.19 8.94
C GLY A 36 8.42 13.70 7.80
N SER A 37 9.15 14.62 7.19
CA SER A 37 10.09 14.36 6.09
C SER A 37 11.37 15.18 6.25
N LEU A 38 12.49 14.61 5.83
CA LEU A 38 13.79 15.30 5.74
C LEU A 38 14.01 15.75 4.30
N ARG A 39 14.25 17.04 4.08
CA ARG A 39 14.44 17.61 2.76
C ARG A 39 15.71 18.47 2.73
N LEU A 40 16.46 18.37 1.64
CA LEU A 40 17.68 19.13 1.37
C LEU A 40 17.40 20.13 0.26
N HIS A 41 17.68 21.41 0.52
CA HIS A 41 17.61 22.48 -0.47
C HIS A 41 19.03 22.78 -0.96
N THR A 42 19.31 22.52 -2.24
CA THR A 42 20.67 22.66 -2.81
C THR A 42 20.86 23.95 -3.59
N ALA A 43 19.78 24.49 -4.16
CA ALA A 43 19.71 25.76 -4.88
C ALA A 43 18.24 26.23 -4.89
N PRO A 44 17.94 27.48 -5.26
CA PRO A 44 16.55 27.92 -5.44
C PRO A 44 15.81 26.99 -6.41
N GLY A 45 14.73 26.35 -5.94
CA GLY A 45 13.93 25.40 -6.73
C GLY A 45 14.48 23.97 -6.81
N ALA A 46 15.66 23.67 -6.24
CA ALA A 46 16.22 22.33 -6.20
C ALA A 46 16.06 21.72 -4.79
N GLU A 47 15.06 20.84 -4.66
CA GLU A 47 14.79 20.07 -3.44
C GLU A 47 15.08 18.58 -3.67
N LYS A 48 15.63 17.93 -2.65
CA LYS A 48 15.80 16.47 -2.58
C LYS A 48 15.22 15.95 -1.28
N VAL A 49 14.36 14.95 -1.35
CA VAL A 49 13.85 14.27 -0.14
C VAL A 49 14.89 13.24 0.30
N LEU A 50 15.38 13.36 1.54
CA LEU A 50 16.39 12.46 2.13
C LEU A 50 15.76 11.28 2.87
N GLY A 51 14.52 11.42 3.34
CA GLY A 51 13.83 10.38 4.08
C GLY A 51 12.52 10.82 4.69
N VAL A 52 11.80 9.86 5.28
CA VAL A 52 10.49 10.05 5.92
C VAL A 52 10.46 9.43 7.31
N LEU A 53 9.70 10.07 8.19
CA LEU A 53 9.34 9.55 9.51
C LEU A 53 7.87 9.15 9.48
N GLN A 54 7.58 7.89 9.77
CA GLN A 54 6.22 7.35 9.80
C GLN A 54 5.87 6.79 11.17
N GLY A 55 4.57 6.70 11.48
CA GLY A 55 4.08 5.94 12.62
C GLY A 55 4.62 4.50 12.59
N PHE A 56 5.17 4.02 13.69
CA PHE A 56 5.63 2.63 13.75
C PHE A 56 4.45 1.71 14.00
N VAL A 57 4.22 0.76 13.09
CA VAL A 57 3.22 -0.29 13.26
C VAL A 57 3.96 -1.59 13.54
N ALA A 58 3.84 -2.09 14.77
CA ALA A 58 4.34 -3.42 15.08
C ALA A 58 3.54 -4.44 14.25
N ASN A 59 4.22 -5.08 13.29
CA ASN A 59 3.60 -6.04 12.39
C ASN A 59 4.22 -7.42 12.61
N GLN A 60 3.38 -8.44 12.70
CA GLN A 60 3.80 -9.84 12.83
C GLN A 60 3.61 -10.56 11.48
N GLY A 61 4.64 -10.48 10.65
CA GLY A 61 4.66 -11.10 9.32
C GLY A 61 4.07 -10.23 8.22
N ASP A 62 3.86 -10.79 7.05
CA ASP A 62 3.30 -10.09 5.90
C ASP A 62 2.23 -10.96 5.21
N GLY A 63 1.43 -10.33 4.35
CA GLY A 63 0.34 -11.02 3.66
C GLY A 63 0.83 -12.18 2.77
N TRP A 64 2.08 -12.12 2.29
CA TRP A 64 2.68 -13.16 1.46
C TRP A 64 3.00 -14.41 2.28
N ARG A 65 3.80 -14.26 3.34
CA ARG A 65 4.14 -15.34 4.28
C ARG A 65 2.91 -15.97 4.88
N TRP A 66 1.93 -15.15 5.27
CA TRP A 66 0.68 -15.65 5.82
C TRP A 66 -0.14 -16.47 4.80
N THR A 67 -0.17 -16.03 3.54
CA THR A 67 -0.86 -16.77 2.46
C THR A 67 -0.17 -18.09 2.16
N LEU A 68 1.17 -18.09 2.08
CA LEU A 68 1.93 -19.32 1.85
C LEU A 68 1.74 -20.33 2.99
N ALA A 69 1.80 -19.89 4.24
CA ALA A 69 1.56 -20.78 5.40
C ALA A 69 0.14 -21.38 5.39
N TYR A 70 -0.86 -20.61 4.93
CA TYR A 70 -2.21 -21.11 4.75
C TYR A 70 -2.29 -22.17 3.64
N LEU A 71 -1.66 -21.93 2.49
CA LEU A 71 -1.66 -22.87 1.37
C LEU A 71 -0.93 -24.17 1.72
N ASP A 72 0.21 -24.06 2.40
CA ASP A 72 0.98 -25.20 2.89
C ASP A 72 0.11 -26.12 3.76
N ARG A 73 -0.51 -25.56 4.81
CA ARG A 73 -1.42 -26.32 5.69
C ARG A 73 -2.58 -26.96 4.92
N PHE A 74 -3.18 -26.23 3.98
CA PHE A 74 -4.27 -26.77 3.17
C PHE A 74 -3.84 -27.98 2.34
N LEU A 75 -2.67 -27.90 1.70
CA LEU A 75 -2.15 -28.98 0.86
C LEU A 75 -1.72 -30.19 1.70
N THR A 76 -1.14 -29.97 2.88
CA THR A 76 -0.81 -31.04 3.84
C THR A 76 -2.07 -31.77 4.29
N ASP A 77 -3.10 -31.06 4.76
CA ASP A 77 -4.35 -31.66 5.21
C ASP A 77 -5.02 -32.49 4.10
N LEU A 78 -4.99 -32.00 2.86
CA LEU A 78 -5.56 -32.70 1.71
C LEU A 78 -4.82 -34.00 1.40
N ALA A 79 -3.49 -34.00 1.53
CA ALA A 79 -2.66 -35.18 1.33
C ALA A 79 -2.91 -36.24 2.41
N GLU A 80 -3.04 -35.82 3.67
CA GLU A 80 -3.30 -36.71 4.81
C GLU A 80 -4.70 -37.34 4.76
N GLN A 81 -5.69 -36.63 4.23
CA GLN A 81 -7.08 -37.09 4.12
C GLN A 81 -7.36 -37.88 2.84
N GLY A 82 -6.32 -38.28 2.08
CA GLY A 82 -6.48 -39.09 0.87
C GLY A 82 -7.29 -38.43 -0.24
N GLY A 83 -7.26 -37.09 -0.32
CA GLY A 83 -8.02 -36.34 -1.33
C GLY A 83 -9.52 -36.18 -1.03
N GLN A 84 -9.96 -36.48 0.21
CA GLN A 84 -11.31 -36.13 0.67
C GLN A 84 -11.54 -34.64 0.48
N LYS A 85 -12.70 -34.28 -0.09
CA LYS A 85 -13.05 -32.87 -0.31
C LYS A 85 -13.17 -32.17 1.06
N PRO A 86 -12.47 -31.03 1.27
CA PRO A 86 -12.60 -30.26 2.50
C PRO A 86 -14.02 -29.76 2.70
N SER A 87 -14.37 -29.46 3.95
CA SER A 87 -15.62 -28.74 4.27
C SER A 87 -15.72 -27.46 3.43
N PRO A 88 -16.92 -27.09 2.93
CA PRO A 88 -17.13 -25.84 2.21
C PRO A 88 -16.61 -24.59 2.95
N ASP A 89 -16.58 -24.64 4.29
CA ASP A 89 -16.14 -23.53 5.15
C ASP A 89 -14.64 -23.53 5.47
N TYR A 90 -13.87 -24.51 4.97
CA TYR A 90 -12.44 -24.64 5.27
C TYR A 90 -11.66 -23.34 4.97
N HIS A 91 -12.03 -22.65 3.89
CA HIS A 91 -11.38 -21.42 3.43
C HIS A 91 -11.96 -20.15 4.06
N ALA A 92 -13.02 -20.23 4.87
CA ALA A 92 -13.81 -19.07 5.29
C ALA A 92 -12.98 -17.98 6.01
N ALA A 93 -12.10 -18.40 6.94
CA ALA A 93 -11.23 -17.47 7.67
C ALA A 93 -10.21 -16.79 6.76
N PHE A 94 -9.67 -17.52 5.78
CA PHE A 94 -8.74 -16.96 4.79
C PHE A 94 -9.45 -15.94 3.90
N LEU A 95 -10.59 -16.34 3.32
CA LEU A 95 -11.39 -15.50 2.43
C LEU A 95 -11.90 -14.23 3.13
N SER A 96 -12.24 -14.29 4.42
CA SER A 96 -12.62 -13.11 5.21
C SER A 96 -11.51 -12.04 5.24
N ARG A 97 -10.25 -12.47 5.39
CA ARG A 97 -9.09 -11.56 5.38
C ARG A 97 -8.81 -11.02 3.98
N ILE A 98 -8.91 -11.85 2.94
CA ILE A 98 -8.76 -11.39 1.54
C ILE A 98 -9.84 -10.37 1.17
N ARG A 99 -11.10 -10.57 1.58
CA ARG A 99 -12.18 -9.58 1.39
C ARG A 99 -11.87 -8.27 2.10
N THR A 100 -11.33 -8.34 3.32
CA THR A 100 -10.91 -7.15 4.06
C THR A 100 -9.79 -6.40 3.33
N LEU A 101 -8.77 -7.11 2.86
CA LEU A 101 -7.68 -6.55 2.07
C LEU A 101 -8.22 -5.86 0.80
N GLY A 102 -9.06 -6.55 0.03
CA GLY A 102 -9.68 -6.00 -1.18
C GLY A 102 -10.49 -4.74 -0.90
N ARG A 103 -11.27 -4.72 0.19
CA ARG A 103 -12.00 -3.52 0.60
C ARG A 103 -11.07 -2.37 0.98
N ARG A 104 -9.96 -2.62 1.68
CA ARG A 104 -9.00 -1.56 2.03
C ARG A 104 -8.27 -1.00 0.81
N ILE A 105 -7.89 -1.85 -0.14
CA ILE A 105 -7.30 -1.43 -1.42
C ILE A 105 -8.31 -0.57 -2.20
N ALA A 106 -9.56 -1.02 -2.31
CA ALA A 106 -10.61 -0.25 -2.98
C ALA A 106 -10.82 1.13 -2.34
N THR A 107 -10.90 1.19 -1.00
CA THR A 107 -11.01 2.47 -0.28
C THR A 107 -9.77 3.35 -0.47
N MET A 108 -8.57 2.78 -0.55
CA MET A 108 -7.36 3.55 -0.86
C MET A 108 -7.41 4.15 -2.26
N HIS A 109 -7.82 3.37 -3.27
CA HIS A 109 -7.99 3.88 -4.63
C HIS A 109 -9.05 5.00 -4.69
N GLN A 110 -10.15 4.87 -3.95
CA GLN A 110 -11.15 5.93 -3.84
C GLN A 110 -10.59 7.20 -3.19
N ALA A 111 -9.74 7.04 -2.17
CA ALA A 111 -9.05 8.17 -1.52
C ALA A 111 -8.09 8.89 -2.48
N LEU A 112 -7.34 8.14 -3.29
CA LEU A 112 -6.45 8.69 -4.32
C LEU A 112 -7.22 9.36 -5.46
N ALA A 113 -8.41 8.88 -5.78
CA ALA A 113 -9.28 9.45 -6.81
C ALA A 113 -10.17 10.60 -6.31
N TRP A 114 -10.03 11.02 -5.04
CA TRP A 114 -10.87 12.08 -4.48
C TRP A 114 -10.54 13.44 -5.12
N PRO A 115 -11.55 14.27 -5.47
CA PRO A 115 -11.30 15.61 -6.01
C PRO A 115 -10.43 16.46 -5.07
N THR A 116 -9.33 16.99 -5.59
CA THR A 116 -8.37 17.79 -4.84
C THR A 116 -7.86 18.95 -5.69
N ALA A 117 -7.42 20.03 -5.02
CA ALA A 117 -6.75 21.15 -5.66
C ALA A 117 -5.26 20.87 -5.93
N ASP A 118 -4.70 19.81 -5.34
CA ASP A 118 -3.34 19.36 -5.60
C ASP A 118 -3.22 18.81 -7.02
N PRO A 119 -2.46 19.45 -7.92
CA PRO A 119 -2.33 19.00 -9.30
C PRO A 119 -1.76 17.58 -9.43
N ALA A 120 -0.92 17.13 -8.49
CA ALA A 120 -0.28 15.81 -8.55
C ALA A 120 -1.27 14.66 -8.26
N PHE A 121 -2.36 14.94 -7.56
CA PHE A 121 -3.39 13.97 -7.19
C PHE A 121 -4.76 14.27 -7.81
N ARG A 122 -4.84 15.26 -8.68
CA ARG A 122 -6.09 15.60 -9.35
C ARG A 122 -6.40 14.51 -10.38
N PRO A 123 -7.56 13.83 -10.30
CA PRO A 123 -7.93 12.82 -11.29
C PRO A 123 -8.06 13.43 -12.69
N GLU A 124 -7.58 12.72 -13.69
CA GLU A 124 -7.69 13.11 -15.11
C GLU A 124 -8.52 12.05 -15.87
N PRO A 125 -9.29 12.45 -16.91
CA PRO A 125 -10.05 11.50 -17.72
C PRO A 125 -9.11 10.51 -18.41
N LEU A 126 -9.49 9.23 -18.45
CA LEU A 126 -8.82 8.25 -19.28
C LEU A 126 -9.10 8.57 -20.76
N THR A 127 -8.05 8.65 -21.57
CA THR A 127 -8.14 8.94 -23.00
C THR A 127 -7.68 7.74 -23.83
N ASP A 128 -8.00 7.74 -25.13
CA ASP A 128 -7.54 6.68 -26.04
C ASP A 128 -6.01 6.59 -26.09
N ALA A 129 -5.30 7.71 -25.92
CA ALA A 129 -3.83 7.75 -25.92
C ALA A 129 -3.21 6.95 -24.76
N ASP A 130 -3.93 6.77 -23.65
CA ASP A 130 -3.45 6.04 -22.47
C ASP A 130 -3.51 4.52 -22.66
N VAL A 131 -4.32 4.02 -23.60
CA VAL A 131 -4.60 2.58 -23.78
C VAL A 131 -3.99 1.99 -25.05
N THR A 132 -3.53 2.81 -26.00
CA THR A 132 -3.00 2.36 -27.31
C THR A 132 -1.47 2.35 -27.39
N GLY A 133 -0.79 1.98 -26.30
CA GLY A 133 0.69 1.85 -26.27
C GLY A 133 1.23 0.77 -27.22
#